data_AF-A0A6N4UMH7-F1
#
_entry.id   AF-A0A6N4UMH7-F1
#
_cell.length_a   1.000
_cell.length_b   1.000
_cell.length_c   1.000
_cell.angle_alpha   90.00
_cell.angle_beta   90.00
_cell.angle_gamma   90.00
#
_symmetry.space_group_name_H-M   'P 1'
#
loop_
_entity.id
_entity.type
_entity.pdbx_description
1 polymer ?
#
loop_
_entity_poly.entity_id
_entity_poly.type
_entity_poly.pdbx_seq_one_letter_code
_entity_poly.pdbx_strand_id
1 'polypeptide(L)'
;MFAIATLMALVQQVSGTPYISGGDSPAGTDCSGLASWVSNMATGRPVYGDRFNTGNQERALLARGFKYGTQPGALVIGWNSGHTAVTLPDGTAVSSGEGGHGVKIGGGGAYQRQFSHHMYLPMEPEAPQDAPMDPFAPRHPRRSIRWPPRHPSN
;
A
#
# COMPACT_ATOMS: atom_id res chain seq x y z
N MET A 1 10.09 -6.40 6.74
CA MET A 1 9.52 -5.38 5.84
C MET A 1 9.16 -6.04 4.53
N PHE A 2 7.94 -5.82 4.03
CA PHE A 2 7.53 -6.28 2.70
C PHE A 2 7.94 -5.23 1.67
N ALA A 3 8.47 -5.70 0.55
CA ALA A 3 8.87 -4.87 -0.57
C ALA A 3 7.63 -4.37 -1.34
N ILE A 4 7.68 -3.14 -1.86
CA ILE A 4 6.68 -2.59 -2.77
C ILE A 4 6.51 -3.53 -3.97
N ALA A 5 7.60 -4.14 -4.46
CA ALA A 5 7.57 -5.11 -5.55
C ALA A 5 6.70 -6.35 -5.24
N THR A 6 6.68 -6.81 -3.99
CA THR A 6 5.85 -7.96 -3.60
C THR A 6 4.36 -7.60 -3.60
N LEU A 7 4.03 -6.38 -3.16
CA LEU A 7 2.65 -5.87 -3.19
C LEU A 7 2.14 -5.73 -4.63
N MET A 8 2.99 -5.22 -5.52
CA MET A 8 2.70 -5.14 -6.95
C MET A 8 2.50 -6.52 -7.56
N ALA A 9 3.37 -7.49 -7.26
CA ALA A 9 3.23 -8.85 -7.77
C ALA A 9 1.91 -9.50 -7.33
N LEU A 10 1.50 -9.32 -6.07
CA LEU A 10 0.19 -9.79 -5.61
C LEU A 10 -0.94 -9.16 -6.41
N VAL A 11 -0.93 -7.83 -6.56
CA VAL A 11 -1.98 -7.09 -7.28
C VAL A 11 -2.05 -7.51 -8.74
N GLN A 12 -0.91 -7.71 -9.39
CA GLN A 12 -0.83 -8.23 -10.75
C GLN A 12 -1.41 -9.64 -10.85
N GLN A 13 -1.14 -10.49 -9.85
CA GLN A 13 -1.63 -11.87 -9.78
C GLN A 13 -3.14 -11.96 -9.55
N VAL A 14 -3.71 -11.07 -8.73
CA VAL A 14 -5.14 -11.08 -8.41
C VAL A 14 -5.99 -10.21 -9.36
N SER A 15 -5.36 -9.50 -10.29
CA SER A 15 -6.08 -8.73 -11.31
C SER A 15 -6.94 -9.66 -12.16
N GLY A 16 -8.22 -9.33 -12.32
CA GLY A 16 -9.20 -10.15 -13.03
C GLY A 16 -9.90 -11.19 -12.15
N THR A 17 -9.53 -11.34 -10.87
CA THR A 17 -10.28 -12.17 -9.92
C THR A 17 -11.74 -11.71 -9.84
N PRO A 18 -12.75 -12.60 -10.01
CA PRO A 18 -14.16 -12.22 -9.99
C PRO A 18 -14.60 -11.55 -8.69
N TYR A 19 -15.62 -10.68 -8.79
CA TYR A 19 -16.27 -10.14 -7.59
C TYR A 19 -17.17 -11.20 -6.96
N ILE A 20 -16.90 -11.56 -5.71
CA ILE A 20 -17.75 -12.44 -4.91
C ILE A 20 -17.96 -11.77 -3.56
N SER A 21 -19.21 -11.43 -3.23
CA SER A 21 -19.58 -10.91 -1.91
C SER A 21 -19.18 -11.93 -0.83
N GLY A 22 -18.35 -11.53 0.13
CA GLY A 22 -17.83 -12.45 1.14
C GLY A 22 -16.72 -13.38 0.63
N GLY A 23 -16.18 -13.15 -0.57
CA GLY A 23 -15.03 -13.91 -1.10
C GLY A 23 -13.72 -13.56 -0.38
N ASP A 24 -12.90 -14.57 -0.14
CA ASP A 24 -11.56 -14.48 0.49
C ASP A 24 -10.61 -15.53 -0.10
N SER A 25 -10.71 -15.76 -1.41
CA SER A 25 -9.82 -16.69 -2.12
C SER A 25 -9.51 -16.21 -3.53
N PRO A 26 -8.51 -16.79 -4.22
CA PRO A 26 -8.25 -16.50 -5.63
C PRO A 26 -9.45 -16.72 -6.57
N ALA A 27 -10.47 -17.49 -6.14
CA ALA A 27 -11.68 -17.71 -6.92
C ALA A 27 -12.63 -16.50 -6.93
N GLY A 28 -12.48 -15.57 -5.99
CA GLY A 28 -13.24 -14.32 -5.97
C GLY A 28 -13.10 -13.55 -4.67
N THR A 29 -13.20 -12.22 -4.75
CA THR A 29 -13.16 -11.32 -3.59
C THR A 29 -14.08 -10.12 -3.77
N ASP A 30 -14.63 -9.65 -2.66
CA ASP A 30 -15.29 -8.35 -2.62
C ASP A 30 -14.26 -7.21 -2.42
N CYS A 31 -14.76 -5.98 -2.34
CA CYS A 31 -13.95 -4.77 -2.13
C CYS A 31 -13.14 -4.86 -0.84
N SER A 32 -13.75 -5.29 0.25
CA SER A 32 -13.13 -5.41 1.58
C SER A 32 -12.14 -6.56 1.69
N GLY A 33 -12.38 -7.66 0.97
CA GLY A 33 -11.45 -8.79 0.88
C GLY A 33 -10.17 -8.40 0.16
N LEU A 34 -10.25 -7.66 -0.95
CA LEU A 34 -9.06 -7.14 -1.64
C LEU A 34 -8.27 -6.20 -0.72
N ALA A 35 -8.95 -5.26 -0.05
CA ALA A 35 -8.30 -4.37 0.90
C ALA A 35 -7.63 -5.15 2.05
N SER A 36 -8.24 -6.26 2.48
CA SER A 36 -7.67 -7.15 3.50
C SER A 36 -6.40 -7.84 3.02
N TRP A 37 -6.39 -8.38 1.81
CA TRP A 37 -5.21 -9.06 1.24
C TRP A 37 -4.01 -8.12 1.16
N VAL A 38 -4.23 -6.92 0.61
CA VAL A 38 -3.17 -5.90 0.47
C VAL A 38 -2.68 -5.45 1.85
N SER A 39 -3.59 -5.24 2.81
CA SER A 39 -3.22 -4.86 4.18
C SER A 39 -2.47 -5.97 4.92
N ASN A 40 -2.88 -7.22 4.75
CA ASN A 40 -2.24 -8.38 5.37
C ASN A 40 -0.83 -8.55 4.81
N MET A 41 -0.67 -8.53 3.49
CA MET A 41 0.64 -8.62 2.86
C MET A 41 1.56 -7.50 3.32
N ALA A 42 1.09 -6.25 3.31
CA ALA A 42 1.90 -5.10 3.73
C ALA A 42 2.35 -5.16 5.19
N THR A 43 1.68 -5.96 6.03
CA THR A 43 1.96 -6.10 7.46
C THR A 43 2.50 -7.47 7.86
N GLY A 44 2.83 -8.31 6.87
CA GLY A 44 3.40 -9.64 7.07
C GLY A 44 2.47 -10.67 7.69
N ARG A 45 1.17 -10.50 7.47
CA ARG A 45 0.14 -11.49 7.81
C ARG A 45 -0.14 -12.39 6.61
N PRO A 46 -0.68 -13.61 6.84
CA PRO A 46 -1.21 -14.43 5.76
C PRO A 46 -2.21 -13.62 4.91
N VAL A 47 -2.05 -13.66 3.58
CA VAL A 47 -2.88 -12.89 2.64
C VAL A 47 -4.36 -13.26 2.81
N TYR A 48 -4.66 -14.56 2.88
CA TYR A 48 -5.99 -15.14 3.04
C TYR A 48 -6.28 -15.54 4.49
N GLY A 49 -7.55 -15.62 4.87
CA GLY A 49 -8.00 -16.17 6.16
C GLY A 49 -8.00 -15.18 7.33
N ASP A 50 -7.37 -14.01 7.19
CA ASP A 50 -7.44 -12.88 8.15
C ASP A 50 -8.12 -11.67 7.48
N ARG A 51 -9.30 -11.90 6.89
CA ARG A 51 -10.08 -10.83 6.24
C ARG A 51 -10.75 -9.90 7.23
N PHE A 52 -11.00 -8.67 6.80
CA PHE A 52 -11.96 -7.75 7.40
C PHE A 52 -13.11 -7.46 6.43
N ASN A 53 -14.11 -6.73 6.91
CA ASN A 53 -15.21 -6.20 6.12
C ASN A 53 -15.32 -4.69 6.38
N THR A 54 -16.11 -3.98 5.57
CA THR A 54 -16.25 -2.52 5.69
C THR A 54 -16.72 -2.06 7.08
N GLY A 55 -17.52 -2.89 7.77
CA GLY A 55 -18.03 -2.58 9.11
C GLY A 55 -16.99 -2.66 10.23
N ASN A 56 -15.89 -3.40 10.04
CA ASN A 56 -14.80 -3.50 11.02
C ASN A 56 -13.44 -3.04 10.48
N GLN A 57 -13.41 -2.50 9.26
CA GLN A 57 -12.21 -2.11 8.52
C GLN A 57 -11.30 -1.17 9.30
N GLU A 58 -11.85 -0.11 9.90
CA GLU A 58 -11.09 0.86 10.69
C GLU A 58 -10.27 0.20 11.82
N ARG A 59 -10.95 -0.57 12.68
CA ARG A 59 -10.32 -1.30 13.78
C ARG A 59 -9.26 -2.29 13.27
N ALA A 60 -9.56 -2.95 12.16
CA ALA A 60 -8.68 -3.94 11.55
C ALA A 60 -7.41 -3.29 10.98
N LEU A 61 -7.52 -2.11 10.36
CA LEU A 61 -6.39 -1.34 9.84
C LEU A 61 -5.52 -0.76 10.97
N LEU A 62 -6.13 -0.24 12.04
CA LEU A 62 -5.40 0.20 13.24
C LEU A 62 -4.57 -0.93 13.86
N ALA A 63 -5.15 -2.13 13.99
CA ALA A 63 -4.44 -3.31 14.50
C ALA A 63 -3.28 -3.78 13.59
N ARG A 64 -3.26 -3.28 12.35
CA ARG A 64 -2.24 -3.50 11.32
C ARG A 64 -1.24 -2.33 11.24
N GLY A 65 -1.35 -1.34 12.13
CA GLY A 65 -0.42 -0.21 12.20
C GLY A 65 -0.71 0.93 11.21
N PHE A 66 -1.87 0.90 10.56
CA PHE A 66 -2.31 2.03 9.74
C PHE A 66 -2.61 3.25 10.63
N LYS A 67 -2.42 4.43 10.05
CA LYS A 67 -2.69 5.74 10.64
C LYS A 67 -3.82 6.42 9.88
N TYR A 68 -4.55 7.31 10.54
CA TYR A 68 -5.62 8.08 9.90
C TYR A 68 -5.08 9.07 8.86
N GLY A 69 -5.82 9.26 7.77
CA GLY A 69 -5.51 10.20 6.70
C GLY A 69 -4.82 9.53 5.51
N THR A 70 -4.03 10.31 4.78
CA THR A 70 -3.30 9.88 3.60
C THR A 70 -1.85 10.38 3.67
N GLN A 71 -0.94 9.70 3.00
CA GLN A 71 0.46 10.11 2.91
C GLN A 71 1.02 9.73 1.53
N PRO A 72 1.74 10.63 0.84
CA PRO A 72 2.47 10.28 -0.38
C PRO A 72 3.48 9.16 -0.13
N GLY A 73 3.60 8.22 -1.07
CA GLY A 73 4.51 7.08 -0.95
C GLY A 73 4.08 6.01 0.07
N ALA A 74 2.88 6.13 0.65
CA ALA A 74 2.31 5.15 1.56
C ALA A 74 1.30 4.25 0.83
N LEU A 75 1.02 3.09 1.42
CA LEU A 75 -0.18 2.33 1.07
C LEU A 75 -1.39 3.05 1.67
N VAL A 76 -2.34 3.47 0.83
CA VAL A 76 -3.53 4.22 1.25
C VAL A 76 -4.80 3.42 0.96
N ILE A 77 -5.73 3.41 1.91
CA ILE A 77 -7.02 2.75 1.78
C ILE A 77 -8.11 3.78 2.06
N GLY A 78 -9.02 3.93 1.10
CA GLY A 78 -10.21 4.77 1.19
C GLY A 78 -11.45 3.90 1.29
N TRP A 79 -12.41 4.27 2.13
CA TRP A 79 -13.69 3.57 2.22
C TRP A 79 -14.85 4.48 2.66
N ASN A 80 -16.06 3.99 2.39
CA ASN A 80 -17.32 4.49 2.93
C ASN A 80 -18.17 3.30 3.39
N SER A 81 -19.46 3.46 3.66
CA SER A 81 -20.32 2.37 4.16
C SER A 81 -20.54 1.21 3.18
N GLY A 82 -20.26 1.38 1.88
CA GLY A 82 -20.57 0.38 0.85
C GLY A 82 -19.40 -0.04 -0.03
N HIS A 83 -18.27 0.68 0.00
CA HIS A 83 -17.15 0.42 -0.90
C HIS A 83 -15.80 0.78 -0.28
N THR A 84 -14.76 0.11 -0.75
CA THR A 84 -13.37 0.42 -0.41
C THR A 84 -12.47 0.19 -1.61
N ALA A 85 -11.44 1.02 -1.74
CA ALA A 85 -10.40 0.90 -2.74
C ALA A 85 -9.04 1.23 -2.14
N VAL A 86 -7.99 0.78 -2.84
CA VAL A 86 -6.61 0.86 -2.39
C VAL A 86 -5.79 1.67 -3.38
N THR A 87 -4.81 2.42 -2.88
CA THR A 87 -3.74 3.01 -3.67
C THR A 87 -2.41 2.58 -3.09
N LEU A 88 -1.59 1.95 -3.92
CA LEU A 88 -0.28 1.44 -3.55
C LEU A 88 0.74 2.59 -3.42
N PRO A 89 1.90 2.35 -2.78
CA PRO A 89 2.95 3.36 -2.58
C PRO A 89 3.44 4.06 -3.84
N ASP A 90 3.43 3.37 -4.99
CA ASP A 90 3.81 3.91 -6.30
C ASP A 90 2.70 4.74 -6.97
N GLY A 91 1.53 4.85 -6.33
CA GLY A 91 0.35 5.52 -6.86
C GLY A 91 -0.61 4.60 -7.62
N THR A 92 -0.27 3.32 -7.81
CA THR A 92 -1.13 2.36 -8.51
C THR A 92 -2.45 2.17 -7.76
N ALA A 93 -3.56 2.50 -8.42
CA ALA A 93 -4.90 2.28 -7.90
C ALA A 93 -5.34 0.83 -8.10
N VAL A 94 -5.97 0.23 -7.09
CA VAL A 94 -6.54 -1.12 -7.15
C VAL A 94 -7.89 -1.14 -6.45
N SER A 95 -8.90 -1.70 -7.10
CA SER A 95 -10.24 -1.86 -6.52
C SER A 95 -10.88 -3.17 -6.96
N SER A 96 -11.84 -3.65 -6.19
CA SER A 96 -12.73 -4.76 -6.54
C SER A 96 -14.17 -4.31 -6.32
N GLY A 97 -15.07 -4.62 -7.24
CA GLY A 97 -16.51 -4.28 -7.14
C GLY A 97 -16.88 -2.92 -7.72
N GLU A 98 -15.90 -2.13 -8.17
CA GLU A 98 -16.18 -0.85 -8.81
C GLU A 98 -16.78 -1.09 -10.21
N GLY A 99 -18.02 -0.62 -10.41
CA GLY A 99 -18.81 -0.92 -11.60
C GLY A 99 -19.43 -2.33 -11.63
N GLY A 100 -19.40 -3.08 -10.51
CA GLY A 100 -19.89 -4.46 -10.45
C GLY A 100 -18.91 -5.50 -11.02
N HIS A 101 -17.66 -5.10 -11.26
CA HIS A 101 -16.61 -5.96 -11.80
C HIS A 101 -15.66 -6.46 -10.70
N GLY A 102 -14.86 -7.49 -11.01
CA GLY A 102 -13.86 -8.05 -10.12
C GLY A 102 -12.68 -7.11 -9.82
N VAL A 103 -11.59 -7.69 -9.33
CA VAL A 103 -10.35 -6.94 -9.04
C VAL A 103 -9.81 -6.32 -10.33
N LYS A 104 -9.55 -5.01 -10.30
CA LYS A 104 -8.94 -4.26 -11.40
C LYS A 104 -7.84 -3.34 -10.90
N ILE A 105 -6.84 -3.15 -11.75
CA ILE A 105 -5.83 -2.12 -11.62
C ILE A 105 -6.30 -0.87 -12.37
N GLY A 106 -6.12 0.30 -11.78
CA GLY A 106 -6.54 1.59 -12.32
C GLY A 106 -7.88 2.12 -11.79
N GLY A 107 -8.22 3.33 -12.19
CA GLY A 107 -9.34 4.10 -11.62
C GLY A 107 -8.87 5.09 -10.54
N GLY A 108 -9.78 5.58 -9.71
CA GLY A 108 -9.46 6.62 -8.73
C GLY A 108 -8.80 6.13 -7.43
N GLY A 109 -8.69 4.82 -7.24
CA GLY A 109 -8.04 4.21 -6.05
C GLY A 109 -8.66 4.70 -4.74
N ALA A 110 -7.86 4.83 -3.69
CA ALA A 110 -8.28 5.33 -2.39
C ALA A 110 -8.69 6.81 -2.38
N TYR A 111 -8.41 7.59 -3.43
CA TYR A 111 -8.62 9.05 -3.46
C TYR A 111 -9.94 9.47 -4.13
N GLN A 112 -10.84 8.53 -4.38
CA GLN A 112 -12.14 8.85 -4.95
C GLN A 112 -12.97 9.72 -3.99
N ARG A 113 -13.66 10.73 -4.52
CA ARG A 113 -14.48 11.68 -3.74
C ARG A 113 -15.59 11.03 -2.92
N GLN A 114 -15.97 9.79 -3.24
CA GLN A 114 -17.01 9.05 -2.52
C GLN A 114 -16.56 8.50 -1.16
N PHE A 115 -15.26 8.44 -0.88
CA PHE A 115 -14.75 7.89 0.38
C PHE A 115 -14.73 8.94 1.46
N SER A 116 -15.38 8.62 2.58
CA SER A 116 -15.44 9.48 3.77
C SER A 116 -14.31 9.17 4.77
N HIS A 117 -13.70 7.99 4.68
CA HIS A 117 -12.63 7.54 5.56
C HIS A 117 -11.39 7.18 4.78
N HIS A 118 -10.24 7.52 5.35
CA HIS A 118 -8.93 7.22 4.79
C HIS A 118 -7.97 6.82 5.89
N MET A 119 -7.19 5.78 5.62
CA MET A 119 -6.06 5.39 6.45
C MET A 119 -4.89 4.99 5.56
N TYR A 120 -3.68 5.16 6.08
CA TYR A 120 -2.47 4.85 5.38
C TYR A 120 -1.49 4.05 6.23
N LEU A 121 -0.71 3.20 5.59
CA LEU A 121 0.43 2.51 6.19
C LEU A 121 1.71 3.10 5.57
N PRO A 122 2.58 3.76 6.36
CA PRO A 122 3.88 4.19 5.87
C PRO A 122 4.64 3.00 5.32
N MET A 123 5.05 3.09 4.05
CA MET A 123 5.94 2.12 3.41
C MET A 123 7.27 2.81 3.20
N GLU A 124 8.37 2.14 3.54
CA GLU A 124 9.68 2.66 3.15
C GLU A 124 9.81 2.53 1.63
N PRO A 125 10.26 3.58 0.92
CA PRO A 125 10.62 3.43 -0.47
C PRO A 125 11.68 2.34 -0.57
N GLU A 126 11.50 1.40 -1.49
CA GLU A 126 12.50 0.37 -1.76
C GLU A 126 13.86 1.08 -1.91
N ALA A 127 14.77 0.87 -0.96
CA ALA A 127 16.16 1.24 -1.20
C ALA A 127 16.56 0.48 -2.48
N PRO A 128 17.22 1.12 -3.46
CA PRO A 128 17.58 0.43 -4.70
C PRO A 128 18.39 -0.82 -4.34
N GLN A 129 17.77 -2.00 -4.49
CA GLN A 129 18.41 -3.26 -4.08
C GLN A 129 19.46 -3.75 -5.08
N ASP A 130 19.73 -3.01 -6.16
CA ASP A 130 20.75 -3.35 -7.14
C ASP A 130 21.55 -2.12 -7.59
N ALA A 131 22.22 -1.44 -6.66
CA ALA A 131 23.49 -0.86 -7.07
C ALA A 131 24.44 -2.04 -7.31
N PRO A 132 24.97 -2.27 -8.52
CA PRO A 132 26.03 -3.25 -8.71
C PRO A 132 27.10 -2.89 -7.68
N MET A 133 27.49 -3.87 -6.86
CA MET A 133 28.69 -3.76 -6.03
C MET A 133 29.84 -3.60 -7.01
N ASP A 134 30.17 -2.35 -7.37
CA ASP A 134 31.38 -2.06 -8.14
C ASP A 134 32.56 -2.48 -7.25
N PRO A 135 33.28 -3.57 -7.60
CA PRO A 135 34.37 -4.07 -6.76
C PRO A 135 35.54 -3.08 -6.68
N PHE A 136 35.50 -1.97 -7.44
CA PHE A 136 36.50 -0.91 -7.45
C PHE A 136 36.02 0.43 -6.88
N ALA A 137 34.81 0.53 -6.35
CA ALA A 137 34.37 1.77 -5.70
C ALA A 137 35.22 2.07 -4.44
N PRO A 138 35.87 3.24 -4.35
CA PRO A 138 36.64 3.59 -3.16
C PRO A 138 35.72 3.67 -1.94
N ARG A 139 36.13 3.04 -0.84
CA ARG A 139 35.43 3.10 0.45
C ARG A 139 35.42 4.56 0.94
N HIS A 140 34.33 5.29 0.71
CA HIS A 140 34.21 6.65 1.25
C HIS A 140 34.10 6.58 2.78
N PRO A 141 34.96 7.30 3.53
CA PRO A 141 34.79 7.40 4.97
C PRO A 141 33.49 8.14 5.30
N ARG A 142 32.79 7.64 6.34
CA ARG A 142 31.58 8.24 6.91
C ARG A 142 31.74 9.76 7.06
N ARG A 143 31.02 10.52 6.24
CA ARG A 143 30.93 11.99 6.34
C ARG A 143 30.22 12.35 7.65
N SER A 144 30.98 12.80 8.65
CA SER A 144 30.42 13.56 9.77
C SER A 144 29.90 14.88 9.21
N ILE A 145 28.57 15.07 9.24
CA ILE A 145 27.95 16.34 8.90
C ILE A 145 28.35 17.37 9.96
N ARG A 146 29.18 18.35 9.55
CA ARG A 146 29.34 19.62 10.26
C ARG A 146 28.76 20.70 9.37
N TRP A 147 27.63 21.27 9.78
CA TRP A 147 27.02 22.42 9.13
C TRP A 147 27.81 23.70 9.44
N PRO A 148 28.00 24.65 8.51
CA PRO A 148 28.62 25.95 8.81
C PRO A 148 27.57 27.03 9.09
N PRO A 149 27.92 28.06 9.87
CA PRO A 149 27.73 29.42 9.37
C PRO A 149 28.90 30.33 9.79
N ARG A 150 29.21 31.49 9.22
CA ARG A 150 28.84 32.31 8.06
C ARG A 150 29.98 33.35 8.00
N HIS A 151 30.45 33.72 6.80
CA HIS A 151 31.30 34.91 6.58
C HIS A 151 30.48 36.21 6.86
N PRO A 152 31.08 37.43 6.98
CA PRO A 152 32.23 37.90 6.21
C PRO A 152 33.24 38.83 6.90
N SER A 153 34.28 39.10 6.12
CA SER A 153 35.43 39.98 6.27
C SER A 153 35.12 41.43 6.66
N ASN A 154 35.95 42.02 7.53
CA ASN A 154 36.84 43.14 7.21
C ASN A 154 37.96 43.22 8.25
#